data_AF-A0A173VLL1-F1
#
_entry.id   AF-A0A173VLL1-F1
#
_cell.length_a   1.000
_cell.length_b   1.000
_cell.length_c   1.000
_cell.angle_alpha   90.00
_cell.angle_beta   90.00
_cell.angle_gamma   90.00
#
_symmetry.space_group_name_H-M   'P 1'
#
loop_
_entity.id
_entity.type
_entity.pdbx_description
1 polymer ?
#
loop_
_entity_poly.entity_id
_entity_poly.type
_entity_poly.pdbx_seq_one_letter_code
_entity_poly.pdbx_strand_id
1 'polypeptide(L)'
;MSRQILLCVETNSKARTDYQYINETIHRFYVNDPKISYKPIFLESKSMYASSKKQKEIGKYIKAYPEDTTVIYFIDLDDYDTNYETKKLFEDIKKYCETHAYELVFFCRDVEEVYLGKRVNDKDKVNEVKRFKSKKMIEAVLPQNLSQNEYKINGSNILNVLDKFWTRKN
;
A
#
# COMPACT_ATOMS: atom_id res chain seq x y z
N MET A 1 9.53 -6.48 -21.54
CA MET A 1 8.58 -5.36 -21.62
C MET A 1 8.75 -4.52 -20.38
N SER A 2 8.49 -3.22 -20.46
CA SER A 2 8.61 -2.30 -19.34
C SER A 2 7.24 -2.11 -18.68
N ARG A 3 7.16 -2.43 -17.39
CA ARG A 3 5.94 -2.41 -16.59
C ARG A 3 5.77 -1.09 -15.86
N GLN A 4 4.53 -0.63 -15.77
CA GLN A 4 4.09 0.48 -14.94
C GLN A 4 3.24 -0.06 -13.78
N ILE A 5 3.51 0.41 -12.56
CA ILE A 5 2.73 0.04 -11.38
C ILE A 5 2.23 1.31 -10.68
N LEU A 6 0.92 1.45 -10.58
CA LEU A 6 0.27 2.56 -9.88
C LEU A 6 0.00 2.14 -8.44
N LEU A 7 0.59 2.83 -7.48
CA LEU A 7 0.41 2.58 -6.06
C LEU A 7 -0.67 3.54 -5.55
N CYS A 8 -1.91 3.09 -5.46
CA CYS A 8 -3.02 3.85 -4.90
C CYS A 8 -2.94 3.81 -3.37
N VAL A 9 -2.41 4.87 -2.76
CA VAL A 9 -2.09 4.91 -1.32
C VAL A 9 -3.03 5.86 -0.60
N GLU A 10 -3.58 5.39 0.50
CA GLU A 10 -4.43 6.14 1.40
C GLU A 10 -3.63 7.11 2.29
N THR A 11 -3.05 8.13 1.69
CA THR A 11 -2.35 9.16 2.46
C THR A 11 -2.53 10.52 1.81
N ASN A 12 -2.35 11.57 2.61
CA ASN A 12 -2.33 12.93 2.09
C ASN A 12 -1.03 13.14 1.29
N SER A 13 -1.15 13.72 0.10
CA SER A 13 -0.03 14.07 -0.79
C SER A 13 1.03 14.98 -0.15
N LYS A 14 0.76 15.63 0.98
CA LYS A 14 1.73 16.43 1.74
C LYS A 14 2.63 15.59 2.65
N ALA A 15 2.06 14.64 3.41
CA ALA A 15 2.81 13.86 4.41
C ALA A 15 3.39 12.57 3.82
N ARG A 16 2.63 11.89 2.94
CA ARG A 16 3.05 10.67 2.22
C ARG A 16 3.65 9.60 3.15
N THR A 17 3.15 9.49 4.36
CA THR A 17 3.70 8.63 5.43
C THR A 17 3.69 7.17 5.01
N ASP A 18 2.53 6.71 4.56
CA ASP A 18 2.23 5.34 4.16
C ASP A 18 3.08 4.95 2.95
N TYR A 19 3.15 5.83 1.96
CA TYR A 19 3.98 5.65 0.77
C TYR A 19 5.46 5.48 1.14
N GLN A 20 5.95 6.18 2.16
CA GLN A 20 7.34 6.02 2.58
C GLN A 20 7.60 4.63 3.16
N TYR A 21 6.70 4.06 3.98
CA TYR A 21 6.83 2.66 4.43
C TYR A 21 6.79 1.67 3.26
N ILE A 22 5.86 1.85 2.32
CA ILE A 22 5.75 1.03 1.11
C ILE A 22 7.04 1.11 0.28
N ASN A 23 7.57 2.32 0.10
CA ASN A 23 8.78 2.55 -0.69
C ASN A 23 10.03 1.94 -0.03
N GLU A 24 10.17 2.05 1.30
CA GLU A 24 11.23 1.34 2.03
C GLU A 24 11.09 -0.18 1.91
N THR A 25 9.87 -0.70 1.90
CA THR A 25 9.59 -2.13 1.70
C THR A 25 10.02 -2.59 0.31
N ILE A 26 9.66 -1.85 -0.73
CA ILE A 26 10.09 -2.14 -2.11
C ILE A 26 11.62 -2.17 -2.18
N HIS A 27 12.28 -1.14 -1.65
CA HIS A 27 13.74 -1.04 -1.63
C HIS A 27 14.42 -2.14 -0.81
N ARG A 28 13.84 -2.55 0.32
CA ARG A 28 14.43 -3.56 1.20
C ARG A 28 14.37 -4.96 0.57
N PHE A 29 13.25 -5.30 -0.05
CA PHE A 29 12.94 -6.68 -0.40
C PHE A 29 13.10 -7.02 -1.87
N TYR A 30 13.15 -6.04 -2.77
CA TYR A 30 13.10 -6.29 -4.21
C TYR A 30 14.27 -5.70 -4.97
N VAL A 31 14.67 -6.39 -6.04
CA VAL A 31 15.71 -5.94 -6.96
C VAL A 31 15.21 -4.68 -7.68
N ASN A 32 16.11 -3.71 -7.85
CA ASN A 32 15.80 -2.53 -8.66
C ASN A 32 15.83 -2.93 -10.14
N ASP A 33 14.69 -3.35 -10.67
CA ASP A 33 14.53 -3.68 -12.09
C ASP A 33 14.23 -2.39 -12.89
N PRO A 34 15.13 -1.94 -13.78
CA PRO A 34 14.90 -0.74 -14.59
C PRO A 34 13.71 -0.86 -15.54
N LYS A 35 13.19 -2.08 -15.77
CA LYS A 35 11.97 -2.30 -16.56
C LYS A 35 10.71 -2.05 -15.75
N ILE A 36 10.77 -1.95 -14.42
CA ILE A 36 9.61 -1.67 -13.57
C ILE A 36 9.67 -0.22 -13.12
N SER A 37 8.68 0.55 -13.57
CA SER A 37 8.42 1.90 -13.07
C SER A 37 7.19 1.89 -12.17
N TYR A 38 7.22 2.59 -11.04
CA TYR A 38 6.04 2.74 -10.19
C TYR A 38 5.79 4.20 -9.79
N LYS A 39 4.52 4.55 -9.63
CA LYS A 39 4.08 5.91 -9.32
C LYS A 39 2.99 5.88 -8.23
N PRO A 40 3.10 6.71 -7.18
CA PRO A 40 2.04 6.83 -6.20
C PRO A 40 0.87 7.66 -6.74
N ILE A 41 -0.35 7.21 -6.47
CA ILE A 41 -1.61 7.95 -6.59
C ILE A 41 -2.18 8.09 -5.18
N PHE A 42 -2.18 9.30 -4.66
CA PHE A 42 -2.63 9.55 -3.29
C PHE A 42 -4.14 9.66 -3.24
N LEU A 43 -4.81 8.75 -2.55
CA LEU A 43 -6.28 8.72 -2.46
C LEU A 43 -6.85 9.85 -1.59
N GLU A 44 -6.04 10.45 -0.71
CA GLU A 44 -6.44 11.45 0.31
C GLU A 44 -7.25 10.83 1.48
N SER A 45 -8.16 9.89 1.21
CA SER A 45 -8.90 9.08 2.20
C SER A 45 -9.39 7.77 1.58
N LYS A 46 -9.64 6.71 2.38
CA LYS A 46 -10.22 5.44 1.90
C LYS A 46 -11.49 5.64 1.11
N SER A 47 -12.36 6.56 1.55
CA SER A 47 -13.65 6.83 0.91
C SER A 47 -13.53 7.34 -0.54
N MET A 48 -12.35 7.83 -0.93
CA MET A 48 -12.08 8.34 -2.27
C MET A 48 -11.65 7.26 -3.28
N TYR A 49 -11.60 5.98 -2.85
CA TYR A 49 -11.11 4.84 -3.63
C TYR A 49 -11.72 4.75 -5.04
N ALA A 50 -13.02 5.04 -5.17
CA ALA A 50 -13.78 5.01 -6.41
C ALA A 50 -14.25 6.41 -6.86
N SER A 51 -13.66 7.49 -6.36
CA SER A 51 -14.06 8.84 -6.78
C SER A 51 -13.75 9.09 -8.27
N SER A 52 -14.63 9.80 -8.97
CA SER A 52 -14.46 10.10 -10.40
C SER A 52 -13.14 10.81 -10.71
N LYS A 53 -12.61 11.59 -9.77
CA LYS A 53 -11.30 12.25 -9.87
C LYS A 53 -10.16 11.21 -9.93
N LYS A 54 -10.14 10.26 -8.99
CA LYS A 54 -9.08 9.22 -8.93
C LYS A 54 -9.21 8.23 -10.08
N GLN A 55 -10.43 7.86 -10.47
CA GLN A 55 -10.65 7.03 -11.66
C GLN A 55 -10.13 7.69 -12.95
N LYS A 56 -10.36 9.00 -13.14
CA LYS A 56 -9.82 9.73 -14.30
C LYS A 56 -8.29 9.78 -14.28
N GLU A 57 -7.69 9.95 -13.10
CA GLU A 57 -6.24 9.96 -12.92
C GLU A 57 -5.62 8.59 -13.26
N ILE A 58 -6.15 7.51 -12.68
CA ILE A 58 -5.74 6.12 -12.98
C ILE A 58 -5.94 5.83 -14.47
N GLY A 59 -7.10 6.17 -15.03
CA GLY A 59 -7.43 5.95 -16.43
C GLY A 59 -6.51 6.68 -17.40
N LYS A 60 -5.96 7.84 -17.04
CA LYS A 60 -4.96 8.55 -17.84
C LYS A 60 -3.67 7.74 -17.97
N TYR A 61 -3.21 7.14 -16.88
CA TYR A 61 -2.01 6.30 -16.87
C TYR A 61 -2.21 4.99 -17.63
N ILE A 62 -3.34 4.31 -17.40
CA ILE A 62 -3.70 3.08 -18.12
C ILE A 62 -3.76 3.34 -19.63
N LYS A 63 -4.39 4.43 -20.08
CA LYS A 63 -4.44 4.78 -21.51
C LYS A 63 -3.08 5.05 -22.13
N ALA A 64 -2.11 5.55 -21.35
CA ALA A 64 -0.76 5.80 -21.83
C ALA A 64 0.07 4.50 -21.92
N TYR A 65 -0.28 3.46 -21.16
CA TYR A 65 0.44 2.18 -21.09
C TYR A 65 -0.54 0.99 -20.97
N PRO A 66 -1.37 0.71 -22.00
CA PRO A 66 -2.55 -0.16 -21.88
C PRO A 66 -2.25 -1.63 -21.56
N GLU A 67 -1.09 -2.17 -21.98
CA GLU A 67 -0.80 -3.61 -21.83
C GLU A 67 0.11 -3.96 -20.65
N ASP A 68 0.65 -2.98 -19.93
CA ASP A 68 1.65 -3.24 -18.87
C ASP A 68 1.45 -2.32 -17.65
N THR A 69 0.22 -1.85 -17.42
CA THR A 69 -0.13 -1.10 -16.20
C THR A 69 -0.82 -1.99 -15.18
N THR A 70 -0.24 -2.12 -14.00
CA THR A 70 -0.87 -2.73 -12.82
C THR A 70 -1.29 -1.64 -11.84
N VAL A 71 -2.44 -1.79 -11.20
CA VAL A 71 -2.90 -0.89 -10.12
C VAL A 71 -2.97 -1.68 -8.83
N ILE A 72 -2.38 -1.16 -7.76
CA ILE A 72 -2.36 -1.76 -6.43
C ILE A 72 -2.90 -0.74 -5.43
N TYR A 73 -3.98 -1.09 -4.74
CA TYR A 73 -4.53 -0.30 -3.64
C TYR A 73 -3.90 -0.70 -2.32
N PHE A 74 -3.48 0.28 -1.52
CA PHE A 74 -2.91 0.11 -0.18
C PHE A 74 -3.86 0.76 0.82
N ILE A 75 -4.48 -0.07 1.66
CA ILE A 75 -5.60 0.32 2.51
C ILE A 75 -5.35 -0.12 3.95
N ASP A 76 -5.47 0.81 4.88
CA ASP A 76 -5.49 0.49 6.31
C ASP A 76 -6.81 -0.22 6.66
N LEU A 77 -6.81 -1.15 7.61
CA LEU A 77 -8.05 -1.81 8.06
C LEU A 77 -8.72 -1.09 9.24
N ASP A 78 -8.04 -0.16 9.90
CA ASP A 78 -8.44 0.46 11.17
C ASP A 78 -9.04 -0.58 12.15
N ASP A 79 -10.17 -0.25 12.74
CA ASP A 79 -10.91 -1.09 13.67
C ASP A 79 -11.85 -2.08 12.94
N TYR A 80 -11.41 -2.69 11.83
CA TYR A 80 -12.15 -3.68 11.01
C TYR A 80 -12.80 -4.81 11.82
N ASP A 81 -12.13 -5.24 12.89
CA ASP A 81 -12.56 -6.32 13.78
C ASP A 81 -13.72 -5.92 14.71
N THR A 82 -13.95 -4.61 14.92
CA THR A 82 -14.95 -4.11 15.87
C THR A 82 -15.98 -3.17 15.25
N ASN A 83 -15.70 -2.59 14.08
CA ASN A 83 -16.54 -1.61 13.42
C ASN A 83 -17.14 -2.16 12.11
N TYR A 84 -18.47 -2.27 12.08
CA TYR A 84 -19.21 -2.76 10.93
C TYR A 84 -19.07 -1.87 9.68
N GLU A 85 -19.04 -0.54 9.83
CA GLU A 85 -18.90 0.39 8.72
C GLU A 85 -17.52 0.28 8.07
N THR A 86 -16.46 0.18 8.89
CA THR A 86 -15.09 -0.05 8.43
C THR A 86 -14.97 -1.37 7.67
N LYS A 87 -15.58 -2.43 8.20
CA LYS A 87 -15.64 -3.74 7.54
C LYS A 87 -16.36 -3.65 6.19
N LYS A 88 -17.53 -3.02 6.15
CA LYS A 88 -18.31 -2.86 4.91
C LYS A 88 -17.54 -2.06 3.86
N LEU A 89 -16.90 -0.95 4.27
CA LEU A 89 -16.08 -0.13 3.36
C LEU A 89 -14.93 -0.95 2.77
N PHE A 90 -14.24 -1.77 3.57
CA PHE A 90 -13.19 -2.63 3.07
C PHE A 90 -13.70 -3.66 2.05
N GLU A 91 -14.83 -4.32 2.32
CA GLU A 91 -15.44 -5.27 1.37
C GLU A 91 -15.86 -4.57 0.06
N ASP A 92 -16.38 -3.34 0.14
CA ASP A 92 -16.71 -2.54 -1.04
C ASP A 92 -15.45 -2.19 -1.86
N ILE A 93 -14.34 -1.83 -1.21
CA ILE A 93 -13.05 -1.57 -1.86
C ILE A 93 -12.50 -2.84 -2.49
N LYS A 94 -12.58 -3.97 -1.78
CA LYS A 94 -12.14 -5.28 -2.28
C LYS A 94 -12.89 -5.66 -3.55
N LYS A 95 -14.22 -5.59 -3.51
CA LYS A 95 -15.07 -5.84 -4.69
C LYS A 95 -14.77 -4.88 -5.84
N TYR A 96 -14.49 -3.61 -5.53
CA TYR A 96 -14.07 -2.63 -6.53
C TYR A 96 -12.77 -3.04 -7.22
N CYS A 97 -11.76 -3.46 -6.44
CA CYS A 97 -10.48 -3.93 -6.98
C CYS A 97 -10.67 -5.18 -7.85
N GLU A 98 -11.43 -6.18 -7.38
CA GLU A 98 -11.75 -7.39 -8.14
C GLU A 98 -12.43 -7.07 -9.48
N THR A 99 -13.41 -6.15 -9.48
CA THR A 99 -14.15 -5.75 -10.69
C THR A 99 -13.24 -5.11 -11.74
N HIS A 100 -12.18 -4.42 -11.32
CA HIS A 100 -11.24 -3.72 -12.22
C HIS A 100 -9.95 -4.50 -12.47
N ALA A 101 -9.84 -5.74 -11.96
CA ALA A 101 -8.60 -6.52 -11.97
C ALA A 101 -7.41 -5.77 -11.33
N TYR A 102 -7.68 -5.02 -10.26
CA TYR A 102 -6.65 -4.37 -9.44
C TYR A 102 -6.26 -5.27 -8.26
N GLU A 103 -5.06 -5.05 -7.76
CA GLU A 103 -4.54 -5.74 -6.59
C GLU A 103 -4.83 -4.95 -5.31
N LEU A 104 -4.94 -5.64 -4.19
CA LEU A 104 -5.26 -5.05 -2.90
C LEU A 104 -4.24 -5.49 -1.83
N VAL A 105 -3.59 -4.50 -1.25
CA VAL A 105 -2.78 -4.60 -0.04
C VAL A 105 -3.56 -4.06 1.14
N PHE A 106 -3.61 -4.81 2.23
CA PHE A 106 -4.15 -4.37 3.50
C PHE A 106 -3.05 -4.20 4.55
N PHE A 107 -3.22 -3.22 5.43
CA PHE A 107 -2.46 -3.10 6.68
C PHE A 107 -3.42 -3.35 7.84
N CYS A 108 -3.17 -4.38 8.64
CA CYS A 108 -4.02 -4.67 9.78
C CYS A 108 -3.93 -3.54 10.80
N ARG A 109 -5.07 -2.90 11.05
CA ARG A 109 -5.19 -1.60 11.70
C ARG A 109 -4.59 -0.50 10.85
N ASP A 110 -3.34 -0.12 11.04
CA ASP A 110 -2.69 0.91 10.24
C ASP A 110 -1.26 0.52 9.84
N VAL A 111 -0.72 1.24 8.86
CA VAL A 111 0.65 1.03 8.39
C VAL A 111 1.68 1.13 9.53
N GLU A 112 1.50 2.04 10.49
CA GLU A 112 2.44 2.19 11.60
C GLU A 112 2.45 0.98 12.53
N GLU A 113 1.30 0.40 12.85
CA GLU A 113 1.18 -0.78 13.72
C GLU A 113 1.79 -2.01 13.03
N VAL A 114 1.67 -2.13 11.70
CA VAL A 114 2.35 -3.17 10.92
C VAL A 114 3.88 -3.06 10.97
N TYR A 115 4.44 -1.86 10.74
CA TYR A 115 5.91 -1.69 10.63
C TYR A 115 6.62 -1.40 11.97
N LEU A 116 5.92 -0.80 12.93
CA LEU A 116 6.49 -0.37 14.22
C LEU A 116 5.97 -1.21 15.40
N GLY A 117 4.91 -2.01 15.21
CA GLY A 117 4.28 -2.80 16.27
C GLY A 117 3.52 -1.96 17.31
N LYS A 118 3.24 -0.69 17.00
CA LYS A 118 2.53 0.25 17.88
C LYS A 118 1.72 1.25 17.07
N ARG A 119 0.60 1.71 17.65
CA ARG A 119 -0.14 2.87 17.13
C ARG A 119 0.68 4.14 17.28
N VAL A 120 0.56 5.04 16.30
CA VAL A 120 1.22 6.34 16.29
C VAL A 120 0.18 7.43 16.09
N ASN A 121 0.18 8.43 16.97
CA ASN A 121 -0.71 9.57 16.83
C ASN A 121 -0.40 10.37 15.54
N ASP A 122 -1.42 10.95 14.92
CA ASP A 122 -1.28 11.70 13.65
C ASP A 122 -0.17 12.77 13.68
N LYS A 123 -0.05 13.50 14.80
CA LYS A 123 0.99 14.52 15.00
C LYS A 123 2.42 13.97 14.94
N ASP A 124 2.59 12.68 15.24
CA ASP A 124 3.88 12.00 15.36
C ASP A 124 4.21 11.17 14.11
N LYS A 125 3.23 10.83 13.27
CA LYS A 125 3.42 9.97 12.07
C LYS A 125 4.55 10.47 11.15
N VAL A 126 4.62 11.79 10.92
CA VAL A 126 5.67 12.39 10.08
C VAL A 126 7.07 12.22 10.69
N ASN A 127 7.18 12.30 12.02
CA ASN A 127 8.47 12.15 12.69
C ASN A 127 8.87 10.68 12.79
N GLU A 128 7.91 9.78 13.04
CA GLU A 128 8.17 8.35 13.10
C GLU A 128 8.59 7.79 11.74
N VAL A 129 7.96 8.21 10.63
CA VAL A 129 8.39 7.75 9.30
C VAL A 129 9.79 8.25 8.93
N LYS A 130 10.15 9.49 9.33
CA LYS A 130 11.53 10.01 9.18
C LYS A 130 12.53 9.19 9.97
N ARG A 131 12.18 8.81 11.20
CA ARG A 131 13.00 7.95 12.07
C ARG A 131 13.12 6.54 11.48
N PHE A 132 12.03 5.97 10.97
CA PHE A 132 11.99 4.65 10.35
C PHE A 132 13.01 4.55 9.22
N LYS A 133 13.03 5.55 8.33
CA LYS A 133 13.98 5.65 7.22
C LYS A 133 15.41 5.87 7.68
N SER A 134 15.64 6.88 8.54
CA SER A 134 17.01 7.24 8.94
C SER A 134 17.71 6.14 9.73
N LYS A 135 16.96 5.37 10.53
CA LYS A 135 17.46 4.24 11.30
C LYS A 135 17.36 2.90 10.58
N LYS A 136 16.95 2.88 9.30
CA LYS A 136 16.74 1.66 8.50
C LYS A 136 15.92 0.60 9.23
N MET A 137 14.87 1.03 9.95
CA MET A 137 14.08 0.14 10.81
C MET A 137 13.39 -0.99 10.03
N ILE A 138 13.19 -0.81 8.71
CA ILE A 138 12.73 -1.86 7.80
C ILE A 138 13.59 -3.15 7.86
N GLU A 139 14.87 -3.05 8.25
CA GLU A 139 15.75 -4.21 8.40
C GLU A 139 15.35 -5.14 9.56
N ALA A 140 14.70 -4.59 10.60
CA ALA A 140 14.22 -5.33 11.75
C ALA A 140 12.79 -5.88 11.57
N VAL A 141 12.09 -5.48 10.50
CA VAL A 141 10.72 -5.92 10.23
C VAL A 141 10.74 -7.35 9.70
N LEU A 142 10.06 -8.25 10.42
CA LEU A 142 10.00 -9.67 10.05
C LEU A 142 9.17 -9.85 8.77
N PRO A 143 9.71 -10.46 7.71
CA PRO A 143 8.97 -10.68 6.45
C PRO A 143 7.66 -11.46 6.66
N GLN A 144 7.65 -12.36 7.65
CA GLN A 144 6.46 -13.11 8.02
C GLN A 144 5.28 -12.20 8.34
N ASN A 145 5.51 -11.07 9.04
CA ASN A 145 4.44 -10.11 9.36
C ASN A 145 3.87 -9.43 8.11
N LEU A 146 4.65 -9.34 7.03
CA LEU A 146 4.26 -8.68 5.79
C LEU A 146 3.70 -9.65 4.72
N SER A 147 3.66 -10.95 5.02
CA SER A 147 3.18 -12.04 4.15
C SER A 147 1.91 -12.73 4.66
N GLN A 148 1.07 -12.02 5.40
CA GLN A 148 -0.20 -12.54 5.91
C GLN A 148 -1.26 -12.67 4.80
N ASN A 149 -2.13 -13.66 4.87
CA ASN A 149 -3.25 -13.83 3.93
C ASN A 149 -4.59 -13.36 4.52
N GLU A 150 -4.65 -13.23 5.84
CA GLU A 150 -5.85 -12.89 6.60
C GLU A 150 -5.51 -11.81 7.64
N TYR A 151 -6.55 -11.27 8.28
CA TYR A 151 -6.37 -10.29 9.35
C TYR A 151 -5.55 -10.90 10.50
N LYS A 152 -4.43 -10.26 10.82
CA LYS A 152 -3.61 -10.56 11.99
C LYS A 152 -3.01 -9.26 12.49
N ILE A 153 -3.10 -9.00 13.79
CA ILE A 153 -2.49 -7.80 14.40
C ILE A 153 -1.02 -7.70 14.00
N ASN A 154 -0.59 -6.48 13.64
CA ASN A 154 0.74 -6.16 13.08
C ASN A 154 1.04 -6.87 11.74
N GLY A 155 0.01 -7.29 11.02
CA GLY A 155 0.10 -8.05 9.78
C GLY A 155 -0.26 -7.26 8.52
N SER A 156 0.29 -7.68 7.40
CA SER A 156 -0.08 -7.20 6.06
C SER A 156 0.13 -8.31 5.03
N ASN A 157 -0.54 -8.23 3.89
CA ASN A 157 -0.29 -9.08 2.72
C ASN A 157 0.64 -8.42 1.69
N ILE A 158 1.26 -7.27 2.00
CA ILE A 158 2.03 -6.47 1.04
C ILE A 158 3.04 -7.28 0.26
N LEU A 159 3.77 -8.17 0.92
CA LEU A 159 4.77 -9.01 0.27
C LEU A 159 4.16 -9.99 -0.72
N ASN A 160 3.04 -10.62 -0.36
CA ASN A 160 2.36 -11.59 -1.22
C ASN A 160 1.86 -10.94 -2.52
N VAL A 161 1.45 -9.67 -2.45
CA VAL A 161 1.02 -8.90 -3.62
C VAL A 161 2.22 -8.43 -4.44
N LEU A 162 3.23 -7.83 -3.81
CA LEU A 162 4.39 -7.30 -4.52
C LEU A 162 5.23 -8.42 -5.18
N ASP A 163 5.23 -9.64 -4.62
CA ASP A 163 5.90 -10.82 -5.18
C ASP A 163 5.39 -11.23 -6.57
N LYS A 164 4.16 -10.83 -6.92
CA LYS A 164 3.60 -11.07 -8.26
C LYS A 164 4.28 -10.22 -9.34
N PHE A 165 4.89 -9.09 -8.95
CA PHE A 165 5.35 -8.08 -9.90
C PHE A 165 6.84 -7.79 -9.82
N TRP A 166 7.47 -7.98 -8.66
CA TRP A 166 8.89 -7.75 -8.46
C TRP A 166 9.65 -9.03 -8.10
N THR A 167 10.92 -9.07 -8.50
CA THR A 167 11.84 -10.15 -8.09
C THR A 167 12.47 -9.83 -6.73
N ARG A 168 12.39 -10.77 -5.79
CA ARG A 168 13.01 -10.64 -4.46
C ARG A 168 14.52 -10.53 -4.54
N LYS A 169 15.09 -9.75 -3.61
CA LYS A 169 16.50 -9.84 -3.26
C LYS A 169 16.73 -11.14 -2.49
N ASN A 170 17.76 -11.87 -2.89
CA ASN A 170 18.29 -12.99 -2.12
C ASN A 170 18.98 -12.50 -0.85
#